data_AF-A0A354ZJV0-F1
#
_entry.id   AF-A0A354ZJV0-F1
#
_cell.length_a   1.000
_cell.length_b   1.000
_cell.length_c   1.000
_cell.angle_alpha   90.00
_cell.angle_beta   90.00
_cell.angle_gamma   90.00
#
_symmetry.space_group_name_H-M   'P 1'
#
loop_
_entity.id
_entity.type
_entity.pdbx_description
1 polymer ?
#
loop_
_entity_poly.entity_id
_entity_poly.type
_entity_poly.pdbx_seq_one_letter_code
_entity_poly.pdbx_strand_id
1 'polypeptide(L)'
;MFIGEFRHSLDNKGRIIVPSRFREELDGKVILTRGLDTCLFGFAEGEWRNQEQKLTTLPMTMADGRAFSRLFFSGASECELDRQGRALI
;
A
#
# COMPACT_ATOMS: atom_id res chain seq x y z
N MET A 1 3.92 -3.98 -13.11
CA MET A 1 5.13 -3.26 -12.67
C MET A 1 4.84 -1.76 -12.63
N PHE A 2 4.89 -1.13 -11.46
CA PHE A 2 4.59 0.30 -11.26
C PHE A 2 5.84 1.19 -11.43
N ILE A 3 6.01 1.90 -12.55
CA ILE A 3 7.21 2.74 -12.80
C ILE A 3 6.88 4.13 -13.30
N GLY A 4 7.08 5.16 -12.49
CA GLY A 4 7.09 6.56 -12.90
C GLY A 4 6.76 7.50 -11.74
N GLU A 5 6.95 8.81 -11.96
CA GLU A 5 6.59 9.85 -11.00
C GLU A 5 5.27 10.53 -11.41
N PHE A 6 4.37 10.73 -10.45
CA PHE A 6 3.13 11.46 -10.65
C PHE A 6 2.93 12.45 -9.53
N ARG A 7 2.41 13.63 -9.87
CA ARG A 7 2.01 14.65 -8.91
C ARG A 7 0.50 14.75 -8.90
N HIS A 8 -0.08 14.53 -7.72
CA HIS A 8 -1.50 14.59 -7.49
C HIS A 8 -1.77 15.43 -6.25
N SER A 9 -2.86 16.18 -6.27
CA SER A 9 -3.42 16.80 -5.08
C SER A 9 -4.36 15.81 -4.37
N LEU A 10 -4.49 15.97 -3.05
CA LEU A 10 -5.59 15.37 -2.31
C LEU A 10 -6.85 16.18 -2.55
N ASP A 11 -7.98 15.50 -2.71
CA ASP A 11 -9.28 16.16 -2.75
C ASP A 11 -9.79 16.51 -1.34
N ASN A 12 -10.91 17.23 -1.27
CA ASN A 12 -11.51 17.67 0.00
C ASN A 12 -11.98 16.51 0.91
N LYS A 13 -11.95 15.27 0.43
CA LYS A 13 -12.31 14.06 1.17
C LYS A 13 -11.10 13.19 1.49
N GLY A 14 -9.88 13.68 1.26
CA GLY A 14 -8.65 12.92 1.51
C GLY A 14 -8.37 11.84 0.47
N ARG A 15 -8.94 11.93 -0.74
CA ARG A 15 -8.70 10.93 -1.79
C ARG A 15 -7.62 11.39 -2.75
N ILE A 16 -6.85 10.43 -3.25
CA ILE A 16 -5.85 10.63 -4.31
C ILE A 16 -6.28 9.89 -5.58
N ILE A 17 -6.03 10.47 -6.74
CA ILE A 17 -6.26 9.79 -8.02
C ILE A 17 -5.14 8.81 -8.31
N VAL A 18 -5.50 7.57 -8.67
CA VAL A 18 -4.54 6.57 -9.16
C VAL A 18 -4.36 6.77 -10.67
N PRO A 19 -3.10 6.88 -11.16
CA PRO A 19 -2.80 6.95 -12.59
C PRO A 19 -3.49 5.83 -13.38
N SER A 20 -4.10 6.17 -14.52
CA SER A 20 -4.92 5.24 -15.31
C SER A 20 -4.21 3.94 -15.66
N ARG A 21 -2.92 4.01 -16.03
CA ARG A 21 -2.10 2.85 -16.40
C ARG A 21 -1.85 1.84 -15.26
N PHE A 22 -2.15 2.21 -14.01
CA PHE A 22 -1.97 1.34 -12.84
C PHE A 22 -3.27 0.66 -12.42
N ARG A 23 -4.42 1.13 -12.91
CA ARG A 23 -5.73 0.69 -12.43
C ARG A 23 -6.04 -0.76 -12.77
N GLU A 24 -5.59 -1.22 -13.93
CA GLU A 24 -5.76 -2.62 -14.36
C GLU A 24 -4.99 -3.57 -13.45
N GLU A 25 -3.73 -3.24 -13.13
CA GLU A 25 -2.88 -4.08 -12.26
C GLU A 25 -3.34 -4.08 -10.79
N LEU A 26 -4.04 -3.03 -10.35
CA LEU A 26 -4.61 -2.94 -9.01
C LEU A 26 -5.97 -3.64 -8.89
N ASP A 27 -6.64 -3.98 -10.01
CA ASP A 27 -7.95 -4.62 -10.00
C ASP A 27 -8.97 -3.96 -9.07
N GLY A 28 -9.00 -2.63 -9.08
CA GLY A 28 -9.94 -1.84 -8.27
C GLY A 28 -9.63 -1.78 -6.76
N LYS A 29 -8.53 -2.36 -6.28
CA LYS A 29 -8.13 -2.32 -4.86
C LYS A 29 -6.64 -2.02 -4.70
N VAL A 30 -6.31 -1.21 -3.71
CA VAL A 30 -4.93 -0.99 -3.28
C VAL A 30 -4.81 -1.24 -1.78
N ILE A 31 -3.75 -1.91 -1.37
CA ILE A 31 -3.42 -2.07 0.05
C ILE A 31 -2.40 -1.00 0.40
N LEU A 32 -2.78 -0.10 1.30
CA LEU A 32 -1.93 0.98 1.77
C LEU A 32 -1.33 0.62 3.11
N THR A 33 -0.06 0.97 3.32
CA THR A 33 0.57 0.90 4.64
C THR A 33 1.63 2.00 4.79
N ARG A 34 2.11 2.19 6.02
CA ARG A 34 3.22 3.09 6.33
C ARG A 34 4.50 2.64 5.61
N GLY A 35 5.13 3.56 4.89
CA GLY A 35 6.42 3.34 4.25
C GLY A 35 7.59 3.51 5.23
N LEU A 36 8.82 3.44 4.69
CA LEU A 36 10.05 3.58 5.47
C LEU A 36 10.38 5.03 5.84
N ASP A 37 9.84 5.98 5.09
CA ASP A 37 9.98 7.41 5.33
C ASP A 37 8.62 8.02 5.72
N THR A 38 8.48 9.35 5.63
CA THR A 38 7.18 10.01 5.75
C THR A 38 6.37 9.81 4.48
N CYS A 39 6.04 8.55 4.18
CA CYS A 39 5.33 8.14 2.98
C CYS A 39 4.43 6.95 3.25
N LEU A 40 3.58 6.65 2.28
CA LEU A 40 2.78 5.43 2.23
C LEU A 40 3.30 4.54 1.12
N PHE A 41 3.29 3.24 1.36
CA PHE A 41 3.39 2.24 0.31
C PHE A 41 1.99 1.82 -0.14
N GLY A 42 1.87 1.53 -1.43
CA GLY A 42 0.68 0.96 -2.03
C GLY A 42 1.03 -0.32 -2.77
N PHE A 43 0.26 -1.38 -2.52
CA PHE A 43 0.46 -2.69 -3.13
C PHE A 43 -0.81 -3.17 -3.85
N ALA A 44 -0.62 -3.87 -4.96
CA ALA A 44 -1.65 -4.76 -5.46
C ALA A 44 -1.76 -5.99 -4.53
N GLU A 45 -2.95 -6.59 -4.46
CA GLU A 45 -3.26 -7.74 -3.60
C GLU A 45 -2.22 -8.87 -3.70
N GLY A 46 -1.84 -9.26 -4.92
CA GLY A 46 -0.86 -10.33 -5.14
C GLY A 46 0.51 -10.02 -4.55
N GLU A 47 0.98 -8.77 -4.69
CA GLU A 47 2.28 -8.38 -4.13
C GLU A 47 2.22 -8.20 -2.62
N TRP A 48 1.10 -7.73 -2.08
CA TRP A 48 0.90 -7.68 -0.64
C TRP A 48 1.08 -9.06 0.01
N ARG A 49 0.48 -10.11 -0.57
CA ARG A 49 0.63 -11.49 -0.08
C ARG A 49 2.09 -11.95 -0.08
N ASN A 50 2.86 -11.57 -1.10
CA ASN A 50 4.29 -11.86 -1.15
C ASN A 50 5.05 -11.17 0.00
N GLN A 51 4.71 -9.92 0.32
CA GLN A 51 5.33 -9.18 1.43
C GLN A 51 4.91 -9.76 2.79
N GLU A 52 3.63 -10.09 2.95
CA GLU A 52 3.10 -10.75 4.15
C GLU A 52 3.85 -12.06 4.43
N GLN A 53 4.03 -12.90 3.41
CA GLN A 53 4.76 -14.17 3.55
C GLN A 53 6.23 -13.95 3.96
N LYS A 54 6.91 -12.93 3.42
CA LYS A 54 8.29 -12.60 3.81
C LYS A 54 8.37 -12.13 5.26
N LEU A 55 7.42 -11.30 5.70
CA LEU A 55 7.43 -10.75 7.05
C LEU A 55 7.02 -11.75 8.12
N THR A 56 6.14 -12.69 7.79
CA THR A 56 5.71 -13.77 8.70
C THR A 56 6.75 -14.87 8.86
N THR A 57 7.69 -14.99 7.93
CA THR A 57 8.83 -15.94 8.05
C THR A 57 9.99 -15.39 8.88
N LEU A 58 9.94 -14.13 9.32
CA LEU A 58 10.96 -13.55 10.20
C LEU A 58 10.94 -14.25 11.58
N PRO A 59 12.12 -14.61 12.13
CA PRO A 59 12.20 -15.25 13.44
C PRO A 59 11.55 -14.42 14.55
N MET A 60 10.64 -15.05 15.30
CA MET A 60 9.97 -14.43 16.44
C MET A 60 10.91 -14.00 17.55
N THR A 61 12.15 -14.49 17.59
CA THR A 61 13.18 -14.09 18.56
C THR A 61 13.82 -12.74 18.22
N MET A 62 13.75 -12.30 16.96
CA MET A 62 14.37 -11.06 16.49
C MET A 62 13.53 -9.84 16.85
N ALA A 63 14.03 -8.98 17.73
CA ALA A 63 13.30 -7.80 18.22
C ALA A 63 12.92 -6.84 17.08
N ASP A 64 13.88 -6.52 16.22
CA ASP A 64 13.67 -5.58 15.10
C ASP A 64 12.70 -6.13 14.06
N GLY A 65 12.75 -7.44 13.78
CA GLY A 65 11.80 -8.10 12.89
C GLY A 65 10.36 -7.96 13.41
N ARG A 66 10.13 -8.20 14.71
CA ARG A 66 8.80 -7.99 15.32
C ARG A 66 8.37 -6.53 15.28
N ALA A 67 9.28 -5.60 15.55
CA ALA A 67 8.99 -4.16 15.51
C ALA A 67 8.58 -3.73 14.10
N PHE A 68 9.29 -4.20 13.08
CA PHE A 68 9.00 -3.93 11.68
C PHE A 68 7.67 -4.53 11.23
N SER A 69 7.43 -5.82 11.50
CA SER A 69 6.14 -6.45 11.14
C SER A 69 4.96 -5.74 11.80
N ARG A 70 5.08 -5.33 13.07
CA ARG A 70 4.04 -4.54 13.74
C ARG A 70 3.83 -3.19 13.07
N LEU A 71 4.90 -2.45 12.76
CA LEU A 71 4.81 -1.18 12.05
C LEU A 71 4.09 -1.34 10.71
N PHE A 72 4.49 -2.35 9.93
CA PHE A 72 4.01 -2.60 8.58
C PHE A 72 2.56 -3.10 8.54
N PHE A 73 2.18 -4.02 9.44
CA PHE A 73 0.82 -4.57 9.44
C PHE A 73 -0.19 -3.71 10.20
N SER A 74 0.21 -3.00 11.26
CA SER A 74 -0.72 -2.15 12.02
C SER A 74 -1.20 -0.92 11.23
N GLY A 75 -0.38 -0.44 10.28
CA GLY A 75 -0.74 0.65 9.39
C GLY A 75 -1.40 0.19 8.09
N ALA A 76 -1.59 -1.13 7.89
CA ALA A 76 -2.12 -1.66 6.65
C ALA A 76 -3.64 -1.53 6.57
N SER A 77 -4.15 -1.07 5.44
CA SER A 77 -5.59 -1.00 5.15
C SER A 77 -5.87 -1.33 3.69
N GLU A 78 -6.96 -2.04 3.44
CA GLU A 78 -7.52 -2.20 2.10
C GLU A 78 -8.29 -0.93 1.71
N CYS A 79 -8.02 -0.43 0.50
CA CYS A 79 -8.65 0.76 -0.05
C CYS A 79 -9.21 0.44 -1.44
N GLU A 80 -10.53 0.51 -1.58
CA GLU A 80 -11.18 0.37 -2.88
C GLU A 80 -11.02 1.63 -3.73
N LEU A 81 -10.84 1.44 -5.04
CA LEU A 81 -10.86 2.52 -6.01
C LEU A 81 -12.30 2.83 -6.38
N ASP A 82 -12.68 4.11 -6.27
CA ASP A 82 -14.00 4.52 -6.74
C ASP A 82 -14.10 4.49 -8.28
N ARG A 83 -15.29 4.78 -8.82
CA ARG A 83 -15.54 4.80 -10.27
C ARG A 83 -14.63 5.75 -11.07
N GLN A 84 -13.99 6.72 -10.41
CA GLN A 84 -13.04 7.65 -11.03
C GLN A 84 -11.58 7.18 -10.89
N GLY A 85 -11.35 6.04 -10.23
CA GLY A 85 -10.03 5.50 -9.94
C GLY A 85 -9.33 6.23 -8.81
N ARG A 86 -10.06 6.72 -7.80
CA ARG A 86 -9.48 7.38 -6.62
C ARG A 86 -9.48 6.45 -5.41
N ALA A 87 -8.41 6.47 -4.64
CA ALA A 87 -8.30 5.79 -3.36
C ALA A 87 -8.47 6.80 -2.21
N LEU A 88 -9.14 6.39 -1.14
CA LEU A 88 -9.18 7.13 0.13
C LEU A 88 -7.91 6.81 0.93
N ILE A 89 -7.24 7.85 1.41
CA ILE A 89 -5.99 7.77 2.19
C ILE A 89 -6.26 8.02 3.67
#